data_AF-A0A365ZIB3-F1
#
_entry.id   AF-A0A365ZIB3-F1
#
_cell.length_a   1.000
_cell.length_b   1.000
_cell.length_c   1.000
_cell.angle_alpha   90.00
_cell.angle_beta   90.00
_cell.angle_gamma   90.00
#
_symmetry.space_group_name_H-M   'P 1'
#
loop_
_entity.id
_entity.type
_entity.pdbx_description
1 polymer ?
#
loop_
_entity_poly.entity_id
_entity_poly.type
_entity_poly.pdbx_seq_one_letter_code
_entity_poly.pdbx_strand_id
1 'polypeptide(L)'
;MNRYGELAQRHWQTFLPRRYSQIEDPQAFFTTLGAEVEQEIDQMTEDLLAHQDPSPERDYLAEIGRRNAARSQAREKVLAERVLLPAEPGSPQDEEPPEEPSAGGTRSTPWIPVAEDPADPWWQEQDQTNP
;
A
#
# COMPACT_ATOMS: atom_id res chain seq x y z
N MET A 1 -16.65 15.26 7.02
CA MET A 1 -15.97 14.09 6.45
C MET A 1 -14.60 13.93 7.11
N ASN A 2 -14.16 12.70 7.37
CA ASN A 2 -12.82 12.44 7.91
C ASN A 2 -11.81 12.17 6.76
N ARG A 3 -10.53 11.96 7.11
CA ARG A 3 -9.45 11.69 6.13
C ARG A 3 -9.72 10.50 5.22
N TYR A 4 -10.45 9.49 5.70
CA TYR A 4 -10.75 8.28 4.94
C TYR A 4 -11.84 8.52 3.91
N GLY A 5 -12.88 9.30 4.27
CA GLY A 5 -13.89 9.76 3.33
C GLY A 5 -13.28 10.64 2.23
N GLU A 6 -12.38 11.56 2.57
CA GLU A 6 -11.67 12.39 1.59
C GLU A 6 -10.76 11.58 0.67
N LEU A 7 -10.08 10.55 1.21
CA LEU A 7 -9.28 9.62 0.41
C LEU A 7 -10.17 8.83 -0.55
N ALA A 8 -11.27 8.27 -0.06
CA ALA A 8 -12.23 7.51 -0.86
C ALA A 8 -12.84 8.37 -1.97
N GLN A 9 -13.27 9.59 -1.65
CA GLN A 9 -13.86 10.50 -2.62
C GLN A 9 -12.88 10.79 -3.77
N ARG A 10 -11.61 11.12 -3.45
CA ARG A 10 -10.58 11.38 -4.47
C ARG A 10 -10.27 10.15 -5.31
N HIS A 11 -10.16 8.99 -4.68
CA HIS A 11 -9.92 7.72 -5.38
C HIS A 11 -11.06 7.41 -6.35
N TRP A 12 -12.31 7.53 -5.90
CA TRP A 12 -13.47 7.20 -6.71
C TRP A 12 -13.69 8.19 -7.86
N GLN A 13 -13.41 9.48 -7.66
CA GLN A 13 -13.41 10.46 -8.75
C GLN A 13 -12.39 10.12 -9.85
N THR A 14 -11.26 9.51 -9.46
CA THR A 14 -10.14 9.23 -10.36
C THR A 14 -10.30 7.89 -11.08
N PHE A 15 -10.69 6.84 -10.35
CA PHE A 15 -10.65 5.45 -10.84
C PHE A 15 -12.04 4.83 -11.03
N LEU A 16 -13.09 5.44 -10.48
CA LEU A 16 -14.47 4.94 -10.53
C LEU A 16 -15.47 6.02 -10.95
N PRO A 17 -15.22 6.73 -12.07
CA PRO A 17 -16.00 7.93 -12.42
C PRO A 17 -17.48 7.63 -12.67
N ARG A 18 -17.84 6.46 -13.22
CA ARG A 18 -19.25 6.12 -13.45
C ARG A 18 -19.96 5.87 -12.14
N ARG A 19 -19.38 5.07 -11.23
CA ARG A 19 -19.92 4.84 -9.88
C ARG A 19 -20.03 6.15 -9.12
N TYR A 20 -19.01 7.01 -9.18
CA TYR A 20 -19.03 8.31 -8.53
C TYR A 20 -20.20 9.18 -9.03
N SER A 21 -20.45 9.21 -10.35
CA SER A 21 -21.54 9.99 -10.94
C SER A 21 -22.96 9.54 -10.56
N GLN A 22 -23.10 8.30 -10.06
CA GLN A 22 -24.39 7.73 -9.65
C GLN A 22 -24.74 8.07 -8.19
N ILE A 23 -23.81 8.63 -7.42
CA ILE A 23 -24.04 9.01 -6.04
C ILE A 23 -24.79 10.34 -6.01
N GLU A 24 -26.01 10.34 -5.46
CA GLU A 24 -26.88 11.52 -5.39
C GLU A 24 -26.34 12.61 -4.45
N ASP A 25 -25.87 12.22 -3.26
CA ASP A 25 -25.17 13.10 -2.31
C ASP A 25 -23.78 12.54 -1.98
N PRO A 26 -22.76 12.92 -2.76
CA PRO A 26 -21.38 12.48 -2.52
C PRO A 26 -20.88 12.85 -1.12
N GLN A 27 -21.26 14.02 -0.61
CA GLN A 27 -20.75 14.49 0.68
C GLN A 27 -21.29 13.64 1.83
N ALA A 28 -22.57 13.32 1.84
CA ALA A 28 -23.17 12.42 2.84
C ALA A 28 -22.63 11.00 2.71
N PHE A 29 -22.51 10.49 1.48
CA PHE A 29 -22.00 9.15 1.21
C PHE A 29 -20.56 8.97 1.73
N PHE A 30 -19.63 9.83 1.32
CA PHE A 30 -18.22 9.70 1.72
C PHE A 30 -17.97 10.10 3.18
N THR A 31 -18.83 10.94 3.78
CA THR A 31 -18.80 11.17 5.24
C THR A 31 -19.14 9.89 6.00
N THR A 32 -20.17 9.16 5.56
CA THR A 32 -20.58 7.90 6.17
C THR A 32 -19.54 6.82 5.96
N LEU A 33 -19.09 6.61 4.71
CA LEU A 33 -18.05 5.64 4.38
C LEU A 33 -16.76 5.87 5.17
N GLY A 34 -16.34 7.13 5.31
CA GLY A 34 -15.17 7.49 6.09
C GLY A 34 -15.28 7.09 7.57
N ALA A 35 -16.46 7.32 8.18
CA ALA A 35 -16.71 6.96 9.57
C ALA A 35 -16.76 5.43 9.77
N GLU A 36 -17.39 4.70 8.85
CA GLU A 36 -17.41 3.23 8.86
C GLU A 36 -15.99 2.65 8.74
N VAL A 37 -15.18 3.16 7.81
CA VAL A 37 -13.78 2.73 7.63
C VAL A 37 -12.95 2.98 8.89
N GLU A 38 -13.11 4.14 9.52
CA GLU A 38 -12.42 4.46 10.78
C GLU A 38 -12.78 3.48 11.90
N GLN A 39 -14.08 3.19 12.05
CA GLN A 39 -14.58 2.23 13.04
C GLN A 39 -14.08 0.81 12.75
N GLU A 40 -14.08 0.37 11.49
CA GLU A 40 -13.61 -0.95 11.09
C GLU A 40 -12.11 -1.13 11.33
N ILE A 41 -11.32 -0.07 11.09
CA ILE A 41 -9.88 -0.06 11.43
C ILE A 41 -9.68 -0.23 12.93
N ASP A 42 -10.44 0.49 13.76
CA ASP A 42 -10.31 0.39 15.20
C ASP A 42 -10.72 -1.01 15.70
N GLN A 43 -11.83 -1.56 15.21
CA GLN A 43 -12.25 -2.94 15.54
C GLN A 43 -11.20 -3.97 15.13
N MET A 44 -10.71 -3.91 13.88
CA MET A 44 -9.70 -4.84 13.39
C MET A 44 -8.37 -4.67 14.14
N THR A 45 -8.03 -3.46 14.59
CA THR A 45 -6.84 -3.23 15.43
C THR A 45 -6.97 -4.00 16.75
N GLU A 46 -8.10 -3.87 17.44
CA GLU A 46 -8.36 -4.59 18.70
C GLU A 46 -8.39 -6.10 18.48
N ASP A 47 -8.99 -6.57 17.39
CA ASP A 47 -8.98 -8.00 17.04
C ASP A 47 -7.55 -8.49 16.81
N LEU A 48 -6.73 -7.77 16.03
CA LEU A 48 -5.32 -8.13 15.80
C LEU A 48 -4.51 -8.12 17.10
N LEU A 49 -4.81 -7.22 18.04
CA LEU A 49 -4.16 -7.21 19.34
C LEU A 49 -4.58 -8.42 20.17
N ALA A 50 -5.87 -8.78 20.19
CA ALA A 50 -6.38 -9.91 20.95
C ALA A 50 -5.78 -11.27 20.53
N HIS A 51 -5.42 -11.42 19.24
CA HIS A 51 -4.79 -12.63 18.72
C HIS A 51 -3.26 -12.68 18.92
N GLN A 52 -2.64 -11.59 19.37
CA GLN A 52 -1.22 -11.56 19.70
C GLN A 52 -1.00 -11.94 21.16
N ASP A 53 -0.01 -12.79 21.41
CA ASP A 53 0.29 -13.30 22.76
C ASP A 53 0.64 -12.15 23.72
N PRO A 54 -0.14 -11.92 24.79
CA PRO A 54 0.16 -10.91 25.80
C PRO A 54 1.36 -11.38 26.64
N SER A 55 2.54 -10.83 26.35
CA SER A 55 3.73 -11.13 27.16
C SER A 55 3.73 -10.26 28.42
N PRO A 56 3.76 -10.84 29.63
CA PRO A 56 3.61 -10.12 30.89
C PRO A 56 4.78 -9.19 31.23
N GLU A 57 5.90 -9.27 30.52
CA GLU A 57 7.15 -8.53 30.78
C GLU A 57 7.44 -7.40 29.77
N ARG A 58 6.49 -7.04 28.89
CA ARG A 58 6.73 -6.02 27.86
C ARG A 58 6.88 -4.61 28.44
N ASP A 59 7.95 -3.94 28.01
CA ASP A 59 8.16 -2.51 28.25
C ASP A 59 7.07 -1.65 27.55
N TYR A 60 6.82 -0.46 28.08
CA TYR A 60 5.79 0.46 27.56
C TYR A 60 6.00 0.80 26.08
N LEU A 61 7.24 1.03 25.65
CA LEU A 61 7.54 1.33 24.24
C LEU A 61 7.22 0.14 23.32
N ALA A 62 7.40 -1.09 23.81
CA ALA A 62 7.06 -2.29 23.06
C ALA A 62 5.54 -2.40 22.85
N GLU A 63 4.72 -2.01 23.85
CA GLU A 63 3.26 -2.01 23.72
C GLU A 63 2.76 -0.94 22.74
N ILE A 64 3.35 0.26 22.76
CA ILE A 64 3.05 1.30 21.77
C ILE A 64 3.44 0.84 20.36
N GLY A 65 4.61 0.22 20.19
CA GLY A 65 5.05 -0.35 18.93
C GLY A 65 4.07 -1.39 18.39
N ARG A 66 3.63 -2.31 19.26
CA ARG A 66 2.63 -3.34 18.95
C ARG A 66 1.30 -2.74 18.50
N ARG A 67 0.78 -1.75 19.23
CA ARG A 67 -0.48 -1.08 18.86
C ARG A 67 -0.38 -0.34 17.53
N ASN A 68 0.74 0.34 17.28
CA ASN A 68 0.98 1.02 16.02
C ASN A 68 1.08 0.04 14.84
N ALA A 69 1.75 -1.09 15.02
CA ALA A 69 1.85 -2.14 14.00
C ALA A 69 0.48 -2.74 13.68
N ALA A 70 -0.30 -3.11 14.71
CA ALA A 70 -1.67 -3.62 14.54
C ALA A 70 -2.56 -2.60 13.81
N ARG A 71 -2.52 -1.33 14.21
CA ARG A 71 -3.26 -0.26 13.53
C ARG A 71 -2.81 -0.07 12.08
N SER A 72 -1.52 -0.20 11.79
CA SER A 72 -1.02 -0.09 10.43
C SER A 72 -1.53 -1.22 9.54
N GLN A 73 -1.48 -2.46 10.03
CA GLN A 73 -2.00 -3.62 9.33
C GLN A 73 -3.51 -3.55 9.11
N ALA A 74 -4.27 -3.12 10.13
CA ALA A 74 -5.71 -2.93 10.02
C ALA A 74 -6.07 -1.90 8.95
N ARG A 75 -5.38 -0.74 8.95
CA ARG A 75 -5.55 0.31 7.93
C ARG A 75 -5.31 -0.22 6.53
N GLU A 76 -4.22 -0.94 6.31
CA GLU A 76 -3.87 -1.46 5.00
C GLU A 76 -4.98 -2.35 4.44
N LYS A 77 -5.45 -3.32 5.24
CA LYS A 77 -6.52 -4.26 4.85
C LYS A 77 -7.83 -3.54 4.55
N VAL A 78 -8.33 -2.73 5.49
CA VAL A 78 -9.62 -2.04 5.33
C VAL A 78 -9.58 -1.07 4.16
N LEU A 79 -8.46 -0.35 3.95
CA LEU A 79 -8.35 0.55 2.81
C LEU A 79 -8.35 -0.19 1.48
N ALA A 80 -7.64 -1.31 1.37
CA ALA A 80 -7.63 -2.11 0.15
C ALA A 80 -9.04 -2.65 -0.18
N GLU A 81 -9.80 -3.05 0.82
CA GLU A 81 -11.13 -3.64 0.64
C GLU A 81 -12.25 -2.62 0.41
N ARG A 82 -12.19 -1.46 1.06
CA ARG A 82 -13.33 -0.52 1.12
C ARG A 82 -13.10 0.79 0.37
N VAL A 83 -11.85 1.23 0.23
CA VAL A 83 -11.51 2.58 -0.24
C VAL A 83 -10.81 2.54 -1.61
N LEU A 84 -9.74 1.75 -1.70
CA LEU A 84 -8.85 1.67 -2.86
C LEU A 84 -9.30 0.58 -3.84
N LEU A 85 -10.58 0.63 -4.21
CA LEU A 85 -11.17 -0.33 -5.14
C LEU A 85 -10.50 -0.25 -6.53
N PRO A 86 -10.43 -1.37 -7.28
CA PRO A 86 -9.84 -1.40 -8.61
C PRO A 86 -10.58 -0.45 -9.57
N ALA A 87 -9.87 0.04 -10.59
CA ALA A 87 -10.43 0.94 -11.58
C ALA A 87 -11.60 0.31 -12.35
N GLU A 88 -12.50 1.14 -12.86
CA GLU A 88 -13.57 0.67 -13.73
C GLU A 88 -13.02 0.17 -15.08
N PRO A 89 -13.59 -0.92 -15.64
CA PRO A 89 -13.12 -1.49 -16.88
C PRO A 89 -13.18 -0.48 -18.04
N GLY A 90 -12.04 -0.28 -18.70
CA GLY A 90 -11.87 0.70 -19.79
C GLY A 90 -11.73 2.15 -19.32
N SER A 91 -11.41 2.39 -18.05
CA SER A 91 -10.86 3.68 -17.61
C SER A 91 -9.44 3.87 -18.16
N PRO A 92 -8.95 5.10 -18.38
CA PRO A 92 -7.57 5.34 -18.82
C PRO A 92 -6.52 4.76 -17.86
N GLN A 93 -6.85 4.52 -16.59
CA GLN A 93 -5.97 3.85 -15.63
C GLN A 93 -6.10 2.32 -15.60
N ASP A 94 -7.05 1.77 -16.36
CA ASP A 94 -7.28 0.32 -16.53
C ASP A 94 -6.59 -0.22 -17.80
N GLU A 95 -5.96 0.66 -18.60
CA GLU A 95 -5.00 0.24 -19.61
C GLU A 95 -3.79 -0.35 -18.88
N GLU A 96 -3.73 -1.68 -18.82
CA GLU A 96 -2.50 -2.42 -18.56
C GLU A 96 -1.40 -1.78 -19.42
N PRO A 97 -0.26 -1.35 -18.84
CA PRO A 97 0.86 -0.89 -19.66
C PRO A 97 1.10 -2.01 -20.67
N PRO A 98 1.20 -1.68 -21.97
CA PRO A 98 1.22 -2.69 -23.01
C PRO A 98 2.23 -3.75 -22.61
N GLU A 99 1.79 -5.01 -22.51
CA GLU A 99 2.70 -6.14 -22.38
C GLU A 99 3.71 -5.97 -23.51
N GLU A 100 4.90 -5.46 -23.17
CA GLU A 100 5.98 -5.41 -24.12
C GLU A 100 6.13 -6.85 -24.59
N PRO A 101 6.04 -7.12 -25.91
CA PRO A 101 6.23 -8.46 -26.37
C PRO A 101 7.60 -8.88 -25.83
N SER A 102 7.61 -9.93 -25.01
CA SER A 102 8.82 -10.68 -24.68
C SER A 102 9.30 -11.36 -25.97
N ALA A 103 9.71 -10.54 -26.94
CA ALA A 103 10.45 -10.90 -28.11
C ALA A 103 11.91 -10.71 -27.70
N GLY A 104 12.61 -11.84 -27.57
CA GLY A 104 14.04 -11.84 -27.34
C GLY A 104 14.75 -10.86 -28.27
N GLY A 105 15.62 -10.02 -27.70
CA GLY A 105 16.32 -9.00 -28.48
C GLY A 105 17.05 -7.99 -27.61
N THR A 106 18.08 -8.44 -26.90
CA THR A 106 19.28 -7.71 -26.46
C THR A 106 19.21 -6.16 -26.46
N ARG A 107 19.04 -5.57 -25.28
CA ARG A 107 19.76 -4.35 -24.87
C ARG A 107 20.00 -4.38 -23.37
N SER A 108 21.24 -4.75 -23.01
CA SER A 108 21.75 -4.81 -21.66
C SER A 108 21.64 -3.44 -20.97
N THR A 109 20.71 -3.32 -20.04
CA THR A 109 20.87 -2.43 -18.89
C THR A 109 21.21 -3.36 -17.72
N PRO A 110 22.41 -3.30 -17.12
CA PRO A 110 22.73 -4.20 -16.03
C PRO A 110 21.84 -3.87 -14.83
N TRP A 111 20.83 -4.72 -14.65
CA TRP A 111 20.11 -4.94 -13.40
C TRP A 111 21.13 -5.11 -12.27
N ILE A 112 21.03 -4.29 -11.22
CA ILE A 112 21.86 -4.41 -10.02
C ILE A 112 21.31 -5.62 -9.22
N PRO A 113 22.06 -6.73 -9.06
CA PRO A 113 21.59 -7.84 -8.23
C PRO A 113 21.77 -7.53 -6.74
N VAL A 114 20.70 -7.70 -5.98
CA VAL A 114 20.70 -7.76 -4.50
C VAL A 114 21.26 -9.12 -4.08
N ALA A 115 22.57 -9.31 -4.22
CA ALA A 115 23.34 -10.31 -3.51
C ALA A 115 24.82 -9.93 -3.68
N GLU A 116 25.43 -9.43 -2.62
CA GLU A 116 26.86 -9.12 -2.59
C GLU A 116 27.64 -10.44 -2.59
N ASP A 117 28.19 -10.82 -3.74
CA ASP A 117 29.25 -11.82 -3.82
C ASP A 117 30.60 -11.11 -3.58
N PRO A 118 31.27 -11.33 -2.43
CA PRO A 118 32.51 -10.65 -2.09
C PRO A 118 33.72 -11.13 -2.91
N ALA A 119 33.56 -12.13 -3.78
CA ALA A 119 34.61 -12.58 -4.70
C ALA A 119 34.45 -12.03 -6.12
N ASP A 120 33.51 -11.12 -6.37
CA ASP A 120 33.30 -10.55 -7.71
C ASP A 120 34.50 -9.69 -8.16
N PRO A 121 35.11 -9.99 -9.32
CA PRO A 121 36.26 -9.25 -9.86
C PRO A 121 36.01 -7.76 -10.12
N TRP A 122 34.75 -7.29 -10.15
CA TRP A 122 34.46 -5.84 -10.27
C TRP A 122 35.00 -5.01 -9.09
N TRP A 123 35.23 -5.64 -7.92
CA TRP A 123 35.74 -4.98 -6.71
C TRP A 123 37.27 -4.90 -6.67
N GLN A 124 38.00 -5.69 -7.47
CA GLN A 124 39.47 -5.66 -7.47
C GLN A 124 40.06 -4.53 -8.31
N GLU A 125 39.25 -3.86 -9.13
CA GLU A 125 39.72 -2.80 -10.03
C GLU A 125 39.74 -1.41 -9.35
N GLN A 126 39.20 -1.28 -8.13
CA GLN A 126 39.10 0.01 -7.43
C GLN A 126 40.34 0.37 -6.58
N ASP A 127 41.30 -0.54 -6.39
CA ASP A 127 42.46 -0.31 -5.49
C ASP A 127 43.76 0.12 -6.22
N GLN A 128 43.73 0.31 -7.55
CA GLN A 128 44.94 0.63 -8.34
C GLN A 128 45.02 2.04 -8.94
N THR A 129 44.14 2.96 -8.55
CA THR A 129 44.29 4.37 -8.95
C THR A 129 44.07 5.33 -7.79
N ASN A 130 45.09 5.49 -6.96
CA ASN A 130 45.48 6.77 -6.38
C ASN A 130 47.01 6.76 -6.15
N PRO A 131 47.73 7.86 -6.43
CA PRO A 131 49.15 7.87 -6.82
C PRO A 131 50.15 7.62 -5.68
#